data_AF-A0A2M9CP60-F1
#
_entry.id   AF-A0A2M9CP60-F1
#
_cell.length_a   1.000
_cell.length_b   1.000
_cell.length_c   1.000
_cell.angle_alpha   90.00
_cell.angle_beta   90.00
_cell.angle_gamma   90.00
#
_symmetry.space_group_name_H-M   'P 1'
#
loop_
_entity.id
_entity.type
_entity.pdbx_description
1 polymer ?
#
loop_
_entity_poly.entity_id
_entity_poly.type
_entity_poly.pdbx_seq_one_letter_code
_entity_poly.pdbx_strand_id
1 'polypeptide(L)'
;MIGIPDVTGGLQAQRSRLDRALDALEEGAALLARDSPADWRGPARDAFDGARHTVRGHAVEARARVSDARANTDAAITTLAGRAG
;
A
#
# COMPACT_ATOMS: atom_id res chain seq x y z
N MET A 1 21.16 32.13 2.99
CA MET A 1 19.81 31.66 2.65
C MET A 1 19.95 30.22 2.19
N ILE A 2 19.80 29.26 3.10
CA ILE A 2 19.90 27.83 2.78
C ILE A 2 18.57 27.49 2.11
N GLY A 3 18.60 27.17 0.82
CA GLY A 3 17.40 26.80 0.08
C GLY A 3 16.75 25.61 0.77
N ILE A 4 15.57 25.81 1.34
CA ILE A 4 14.71 24.69 1.71
C ILE A 4 14.42 24.01 0.36
N PRO A 5 14.93 22.79 0.10
CA PRO A 5 14.51 22.06 -1.10
C PRO A 5 12.99 22.00 -1.09
N ASP A 6 12.33 22.12 -2.25
CA ASP A 6 10.87 22.14 -2.36
C ASP A 6 10.25 20.90 -1.67
N VAL A 7 9.99 21.04 -0.37
CA VAL A 7 9.50 19.95 0.50
C VAL A 7 8.10 19.56 0.05
N THR A 8 7.33 20.53 -0.44
CA THR A 8 5.99 20.30 -0.98
C THR A 8 6.05 19.41 -2.22
N GLY A 9 6.91 19.72 -3.20
CA GLY A 9 7.12 18.88 -4.38
C GLY A 9 7.62 17.47 -4.01
N GLY A 10 8.53 17.36 -3.03
CA GLY A 10 8.99 16.08 -2.50
C GLY A 10 7.87 15.23 -1.88
N LEU A 11 7.01 15.84 -1.07
CA LEU A 11 5.86 15.18 -0.44
C LEU A 11 4.79 14.77 -1.47
N GLN A 12 4.54 15.59 -2.49
CA GLN A 12 3.63 15.24 -3.59
C GLN A 12 4.13 14.02 -4.38
N ALA A 13 5.43 13.96 -4.65
CA ALA A 13 6.05 12.80 -5.29
C ALA A 13 5.96 11.54 -4.39
N GLN A 14 6.15 11.69 -3.08
CA GLN A 14 6.00 10.60 -2.12
C GLN A 14 4.56 10.08 -2.08
N ARG A 15 3.55 10.96 -2.01
CA ARG A 15 2.14 10.59 -2.09
C ARG A 15 1.84 9.78 -3.36
N SER A 16 2.31 10.25 -4.51
CA SER A 16 2.11 9.56 -5.80
C SER A 16 2.77 8.17 -5.86
N ARG A 17 3.86 7.95 -5.11
CA ARG A 17 4.47 6.61 -4.95
C ARG A 17 3.62 5.72 -4.03
N LEU A 18 3.07 6.27 -2.96
CA LEU A 18 2.20 5.54 -2.03
C LEU A 18 0.88 5.14 -2.70
N ASP A 19 0.28 6.02 -3.50
CA ASP A 19 -0.95 5.70 -4.25
C ASP A 19 -0.70 4.52 -5.22
N ARG A 20 0.40 4.54 -5.99
CA ARG A 20 0.78 3.40 -6.85
C ARG A 20 1.05 2.11 -6.06
N ALA A 21 1.58 2.22 -4.85
CA ALA A 21 1.80 1.05 -4.00
C ALA A 21 0.48 0.45 -3.49
N LEU A 22 -0.53 1.28 -3.20
CA LEU A 22 -1.88 0.81 -2.87
C LEU A 22 -2.50 0.07 -4.05
N ASP A 23 -2.44 0.65 -5.25
CA ASP A 23 -2.99 0.03 -6.46
C ASP A 23 -2.34 -1.35 -6.72
N ALA A 24 -1.02 -1.45 -6.60
CA ALA A 24 -0.30 -2.72 -6.77
C ALA A 24 -0.66 -3.78 -5.71
N LEU A 25 -0.91 -3.36 -4.46
CA LEU A 25 -1.38 -4.27 -3.41
C LEU A 25 -2.80 -4.78 -3.68
N GLU A 26 -3.68 -3.93 -4.22
CA GLU A 26 -5.05 -4.30 -4.59
C GLU A 26 -5.06 -5.27 -5.78
N GLU A 27 -4.24 -5.02 -6.80
CA GLU A 27 -4.06 -5.92 -7.94
C GLU A 27 -3.49 -7.27 -7.51
N GLY A 28 -2.44 -7.28 -6.68
CA GLY A 28 -1.86 -8.51 -6.14
C GLY A 28 -2.86 -9.34 -5.33
N ALA A 29 -3.69 -8.68 -4.50
CA ALA A 29 -4.76 -9.35 -3.75
C ALA A 29 -5.83 -9.96 -4.68
N ALA A 30 -6.16 -9.29 -5.78
CA ALA A 30 -7.09 -9.81 -6.78
C ALA A 30 -6.53 -11.04 -7.50
N LEU A 31 -5.24 -11.05 -7.86
CA LEU A 31 -4.56 -12.20 -8.46
C LEU A 31 -4.57 -13.43 -7.52
N LEU A 32 -4.22 -13.22 -6.25
CA LEU A 32 -4.27 -14.26 -5.20
C LEU A 32 -5.68 -14.86 -5.03
N ALA A 33 -6.74 -14.08 -5.25
CA ALA A 33 -8.11 -14.56 -5.16
C ALA A 33 -8.51 -15.44 -6.35
N ARG A 34 -7.95 -15.19 -7.54
CA ARG A 34 -8.29 -15.86 -8.81
C ARG A 34 -7.59 -17.19 -9.01
N ASP A 35 -6.28 -17.27 -8.70
CA ASP A 35 -5.44 -18.45 -9.02
C ASP A 35 -5.55 -19.58 -8.00
N SER A 36 -6.75 -19.86 -7.51
CA SER A 36 -6.97 -21.03 -6.67
C SER A 36 -6.98 -22.28 -7.55
N PRO A 37 -6.04 -23.23 -7.39
CA PRO A 37 -6.07 -24.45 -8.20
C PRO A 37 -7.29 -25.27 -7.78
N ALA A 38 -8.32 -25.25 -8.63
CA ALA A 38 -9.62 -25.88 -8.40
C ALA A 38 -9.49 -27.42 -8.26
N ASP A 39 -8.40 -27.98 -8.79
CA ASP A 39 -8.16 -29.42 -8.83
C ASP A 39 -7.37 -29.94 -7.62
N TRP A 40 -6.83 -29.06 -6.76
CA TRP A 40 -6.10 -29.50 -5.58
C TRP A 40 -7.06 -30.03 -4.51
N ARG A 41 -6.74 -31.18 -3.94
CA ARG A 41 -7.53 -31.83 -2.87
C ARG A 41 -6.65 -32.28 -1.72
N GLY A 42 -7.26 -32.41 -0.54
CA GLY A 42 -6.60 -32.94 0.65
C GLY A 42 -5.47 -32.03 1.17
N PRO A 43 -4.42 -32.58 1.78
CA PRO A 43 -3.42 -31.79 2.51
C PRO A 43 -2.73 -30.69 1.69
N ALA A 44 -2.55 -30.90 0.37
CA ALA A 44 -1.96 -29.89 -0.51
C ALA A 44 -2.88 -28.67 -0.69
N ARG A 45 -4.20 -28.89 -0.71
CA ARG A 45 -5.20 -27.83 -0.75
C ARG A 45 -5.21 -27.04 0.54
N ASP A 46 -5.22 -27.73 1.68
CA ASP A 46 -5.23 -27.09 3.00
C ASP A 46 -3.96 -26.24 3.22
N ALA A 47 -2.79 -26.75 2.80
CA ALA A 47 -1.53 -26.02 2.85
C ALA A 47 -1.55 -24.76 1.96
N PHE A 48 -2.12 -24.86 0.75
CA PHE A 48 -2.30 -23.71 -0.14
C PHE A 48 -3.24 -22.67 0.45
N ASP A 49 -4.39 -23.07 0.96
CA ASP A 49 -5.36 -22.15 1.56
C ASP A 49 -4.80 -21.48 2.82
N GLY A 50 -4.01 -22.19 3.63
CA GLY A 50 -3.25 -21.64 4.74
C GLY A 50 -2.22 -20.60 4.29
N ALA A 51 -1.38 -20.93 3.30
CA ALA A 51 -0.42 -19.99 2.73
C ALA A 51 -1.10 -18.75 2.16
N ARG A 52 -2.20 -18.93 1.42
CA ARG A 52 -3.01 -17.84 0.86
C ARG A 52 -3.59 -16.96 1.94
N HIS A 53 -4.09 -17.54 3.03
CA HIS A 53 -4.60 -16.80 4.19
C HIS A 53 -3.51 -15.91 4.81
N THR A 54 -2.32 -16.47 5.05
CA THR A 54 -1.16 -15.74 5.58
C THR A 54 -0.75 -14.58 4.66
N VAL A 55 -0.61 -14.83 3.36
CA VAL A 55 -0.26 -13.78 2.39
C VAL A 55 -1.32 -12.68 2.36
N ARG A 56 -2.62 -13.03 2.40
CA ARG A 56 -3.70 -12.05 2.48
C ARG A 56 -3.62 -11.21 3.76
N GLY A 57 -3.31 -11.82 4.90
CA GLY A 57 -3.09 -11.10 6.17
C GLY A 57 -1.99 -10.05 6.03
N HIS A 58 -0.82 -10.45 5.52
CA HIS A 58 0.30 -9.53 5.28
C HIS A 58 -0.03 -8.42 4.26
N ALA A 59 -0.81 -8.73 3.22
CA ALA A 59 -1.25 -7.73 2.25
C ALA A 59 -2.19 -6.67 2.88
N VAL A 60 -3.10 -7.09 3.77
CA VAL A 60 -3.96 -6.15 4.51
C VAL A 60 -3.12 -5.25 5.43
N GLU A 61 -2.15 -5.81 6.15
CA GLU A 61 -1.24 -5.04 7.00
C GLU A 61 -0.40 -4.04 6.18
N ALA A 62 0.15 -4.48 5.05
CA ALA A 62 0.92 -3.62 4.15
C ALA A 62 0.07 -2.46 3.64
N ARG A 63 -1.18 -2.73 3.21
CA ARG A 63 -2.13 -1.71 2.75
C ARG A 63 -2.42 -0.69 3.83
N ALA A 64 -2.67 -1.13 5.07
CA ALA A 64 -2.91 -0.24 6.20
C ALA A 64 -1.72 0.71 6.42
N ARG A 65 -0.48 0.17 6.46
CA ARG A 65 0.74 0.98 6.63
C ARG A 65 0.94 2.00 5.51
N VAL A 66 0.68 1.62 4.25
CA VAL A 66 0.80 2.54 3.11
C VAL A 66 -0.29 3.62 3.16
N SER A 67 -1.52 3.26 3.53
CA SER A 67 -2.63 4.21 3.71
C SER A 67 -2.33 5.23 4.80
N ASP A 68 -1.82 4.78 5.96
CA ASP A 68 -1.41 5.65 7.06
C ASP A 68 -0.28 6.60 6.65
N ALA A 69 0.73 6.08 5.94
CA ALA A 69 1.81 6.90 5.40
C ALA A 69 1.29 7.96 4.40
N ARG A 70 0.29 7.63 3.59
CA ARG A 70 -0.35 8.55 2.64
C ARG A 70 -1.16 9.63 3.38
N ALA A 71 -1.93 9.26 4.39
CA ALA A 71 -2.66 10.21 5.24
C ALA A 71 -1.70 11.18 5.96
N ASN A 72 -0.60 10.67 6.52
CA ASN A 72 0.45 11.49 7.13
C ASN A 72 1.10 12.46 6.13
N THR A 73 1.33 12.00 4.89
CA THR A 73 1.88 12.84 3.81
C THR A 73 0.90 13.95 3.42
N ASP A 74 -0.39 13.63 3.27
CA ASP A 74 -1.44 14.62 2.97
C ASP A 74 -1.58 15.68 4.08
N ALA A 75 -1.50 15.26 5.35
CA ALA A 75 -1.51 16.16 6.50
C ALA A 75 -0.29 17.10 6.53
N ALA A 76 0.91 16.59 6.18
CA ALA A 76 2.12 17.40 6.08
C ALA A 76 2.02 18.44 4.96
N ILE A 77 1.51 18.06 3.79
CA ILE A 77 1.26 18.98 2.66
C ILE A 77 0.29 20.10 3.09
N THR A 78 -0.82 19.73 3.73
CA THR A 78 -1.84 20.69 4.19
C THR A 78 -1.26 21.70 5.20
N THR A 79 -0.46 21.20 6.15
CA THR A 79 0.19 22.05 7.15
C THR A 79 1.18 23.04 6.53
N LEU A 80 1.96 22.61 5.54
CA LEU A 80 2.89 23.49 4.82
C LEU A 80 2.16 24.55 3.99
N ALA A 81 1.10 24.16 3.29
CA ALA A 81 0.29 25.09 2.52
C ALA A 81 -0.35 26.18 3.40
N GLY A 82 -0.86 25.80 4.58
CA GLY A 82 -1.46 26.74 5.53
C GLY A 82 -0.46 27.70 6.21
N ARG A 83 0.84 27.44 6.15
CA ARG A 83 1.89 28.34 6.67
C ARG A 83 2.40 29.36 5.64
N ALA A 84 2.09 29.16 4.36
CA ALA A 84 2.55 30.01 3.28
C ALA A 84 1.58 31.17 2.94
N GLY A 85 0.37 31.15 3.50
CA GLY A 85 -0.62 32.24 3.44
C GLY A 85 -0.66 33.04 4.73
#